data_AF-A0A729FW77-F1
#
_entry.id   AF-A0A729FW77-F1
#
_cell.length_a   1.000
_cell.length_b   1.000
_cell.length_c   1.000
_cell.angle_alpha   90.00
_cell.angle_beta   90.00
_cell.angle_gamma   90.00
#
_symmetry.space_group_name_H-M   'P 1'
#
loop_
_entity.id
_entity.type
_entity.pdbx_description
1 polymer ?
#
loop_
_entity_poly.entity_id
_entity_poly.type
_entity_poly.pdbx_seq_one_letter_code
_entity_poly.pdbx_strand_id
1 'polypeptide(L)'
;MRILAIDTATEACSVALWNNGTINAHFELCPREHTQRILPMVQEILAASGTSLNEIDALAFGRGPGSFTGVRIGIGIAQGLALGANLPMIGVSTLATMAQGAWRKTGATRVLAAIDARMGEVYWAEYQRDAQGVWQGEETEAVLKPERVSERLEQLSGEWATVGTGWSAWPDLAKGCGLTLHDGEVSLPAAEDMLPIASQKLAAGETVVVEHAEPVYLRNEVAWKKLPGKE
;
A
#
# COMPACT_ATOMS: atom_id res chain seq x y z
N MET A 1 -13.98 -8.54 -16.00
CA MET A 1 -12.65 -8.30 -15.42
C MET A 1 -12.62 -8.80 -13.99
N ARG A 2 -11.61 -9.57 -13.65
CA ARG A 2 -11.37 -10.13 -12.34
C ARG A 2 -9.94 -9.84 -11.87
N ILE A 3 -9.80 -9.10 -10.77
CA ILE A 3 -8.50 -8.76 -10.20
C ILE A 3 -8.48 -9.24 -8.75
N LEU A 4 -7.52 -10.11 -8.43
CA LEU A 4 -7.24 -10.53 -7.06
C LEU A 4 -6.14 -9.61 -6.50
N ALA A 5 -6.40 -8.94 -5.38
CA ALA A 5 -5.44 -8.11 -4.68
C ALA A 5 -5.05 -8.73 -3.34
N ILE A 6 -3.75 -8.72 -3.01
CA ILE A 6 -3.25 -9.13 -1.70
C ILE A 6 -2.30 -8.09 -1.09
N ASP A 7 -2.44 -7.83 0.20
CA ASP A 7 -1.52 -6.98 0.96
C ASP A 7 -1.15 -7.61 2.30
N THR A 8 0.14 -7.57 2.60
CA THR A 8 0.74 -7.98 3.87
C THR A 8 1.82 -6.99 4.30
N ALA A 9 1.77 -5.74 3.81
CA ALA A 9 2.85 -4.77 3.96
C ALA A 9 2.94 -4.24 5.41
N THR A 10 1.87 -4.34 6.18
CA THR A 10 1.77 -3.80 7.54
C THR A 10 1.37 -4.88 8.56
N GLU A 11 0.88 -4.50 9.74
CA GLU A 11 0.28 -5.44 10.70
C GLU A 11 -1.08 -5.99 10.25
N ALA A 12 -1.70 -5.36 9.25
CA ALA A 12 -2.84 -5.91 8.53
C ALA A 12 -2.40 -6.97 7.52
N CYS A 13 -3.28 -7.94 7.31
CA CYS A 13 -3.29 -8.84 6.16
C CYS A 13 -4.65 -8.69 5.49
N SER A 14 -4.65 -8.51 4.18
CA SER A 14 -5.91 -8.32 3.46
C SER A 14 -5.87 -8.93 2.07
N VAL A 15 -7.05 -9.37 1.65
CA VAL A 15 -7.30 -9.92 0.31
C VAL A 15 -8.58 -9.30 -0.21
N ALA A 16 -8.60 -8.93 -1.48
CA ALA A 16 -9.82 -8.47 -2.14
C ALA A 16 -9.92 -9.03 -3.55
N LEU A 17 -11.14 -9.27 -4.01
CA LEU A 17 -11.43 -9.71 -5.36
C LEU A 17 -12.44 -8.75 -5.97
N TRP A 18 -12.03 -8.09 -7.06
CA TRP A 18 -12.98 -7.51 -8.00
C TRP A 18 -13.46 -8.63 -8.91
N ASN A 19 -14.75 -8.91 -8.94
CA ASN A 19 -15.38 -9.84 -9.87
C ASN A 19 -16.51 -9.14 -10.62
N ASN A 20 -16.23 -8.67 -11.84
CA ASN A 20 -17.23 -8.12 -12.77
C ASN A 20 -18.13 -7.03 -12.17
N GLY A 21 -17.54 -6.08 -11.44
CA GLY A 21 -18.26 -4.95 -10.83
C GLY A 21 -18.54 -5.11 -9.33
N THR A 22 -18.44 -6.33 -8.80
CA THR A 22 -18.60 -6.60 -7.37
C THR A 22 -17.22 -6.71 -6.71
N ILE A 23 -17.04 -6.08 -5.55
CA ILE A 23 -15.84 -6.20 -4.73
C ILE A 23 -16.19 -7.01 -3.49
N ASN A 24 -15.46 -8.11 -3.28
CA ASN A 24 -15.43 -8.83 -2.02
C ASN A 24 -14.06 -8.57 -1.37
N ALA A 25 -14.03 -8.34 -0.06
CA ALA A 25 -12.82 -8.01 0.66
C ALA A 25 -12.79 -8.69 2.04
N HIS A 26 -11.61 -9.11 2.46
CA HIS A 26 -11.33 -9.62 3.79
C HIS A 26 -10.10 -8.88 4.33
N PHE A 27 -10.26 -8.24 5.47
CA PHE A 27 -9.21 -7.54 6.20
C PHE A 27 -9.10 -8.12 7.62
N GLU A 28 -7.87 -8.43 8.05
CA GLU A 28 -7.58 -8.97 9.38
C GLU A 28 -6.32 -8.31 9.95
N LEU A 29 -6.33 -8.00 11.26
CA LEU A 29 -5.11 -7.65 11.99
C LEU A 29 -4.46 -8.95 12.46
N CYS A 30 -3.36 -9.37 11.83
CA CYS A 30 -2.69 -10.63 12.16
C CYS A 30 -1.16 -10.44 12.31
N PRO A 31 -0.71 -9.66 13.31
CA PRO A 31 0.71 -9.39 13.50
C PRO A 31 1.48 -10.70 13.69
N ARG A 32 2.45 -10.96 12.80
CA ARG A 32 3.33 -12.15 12.77
C ARG A 32 2.69 -13.44 12.23
N GLU A 33 1.45 -13.40 11.77
CA GLU A 33 0.73 -14.59 11.28
C GLU A 33 0.41 -14.52 9.77
N HIS A 34 0.94 -13.52 9.06
CA HIS A 34 0.69 -13.29 7.63
C HIS A 34 0.85 -14.53 6.76
N THR A 35 1.91 -15.34 6.96
CA THR A 35 2.15 -16.57 6.18
C THR A 35 1.11 -17.65 6.41
N GLN A 36 0.47 -17.66 7.58
CA GLN A 36 -0.55 -18.65 7.95
C GLN A 36 -1.94 -18.21 7.48
N ARG A 37 -2.19 -16.90 7.38
CA ARG A 37 -3.52 -16.34 7.11
C ARG A 37 -3.78 -16.05 5.63
N ILE A 38 -2.78 -15.57 4.89
CA ILE A 38 -3.02 -15.02 3.54
C ILE A 38 -3.55 -16.05 2.54
N LEU A 39 -3.02 -17.29 2.51
CA LEU A 39 -3.50 -18.33 1.59
C LEU A 39 -4.93 -18.79 1.94
N PRO A 40 -5.27 -19.07 3.21
CA PRO A 40 -6.66 -19.28 3.62
C PRO A 40 -7.59 -18.14 3.21
N MET A 41 -7.21 -16.87 3.42
CA MET A 41 -8.03 -15.72 3.02
C MET A 41 -8.28 -15.68 1.50
N VAL A 42 -7.27 -16.01 0.68
CA VAL A 42 -7.43 -16.14 -0.78
C VAL A 42 -8.39 -17.28 -1.13
N GLN A 43 -8.30 -18.43 -0.48
CA GLN A 43 -9.24 -19.54 -0.71
C GLN A 43 -10.67 -19.17 -0.35
N GLU A 44 -10.86 -18.53 0.80
CA GLU A 44 -12.17 -18.07 1.28
C GLU A 44 -12.81 -17.08 0.29
N ILE A 45 -12.04 -16.09 -0.21
CA ILE A 45 -12.60 -15.07 -1.09
C ILE A 45 -12.96 -15.62 -2.48
N LEU A 46 -12.14 -16.54 -3.01
CA LEU A 46 -12.41 -17.22 -4.28
C LEU A 46 -13.65 -18.09 -4.16
N ALA A 47 -13.76 -18.88 -3.08
CA ALA A 47 -14.90 -19.73 -2.81
C ALA A 47 -16.20 -18.92 -2.62
N ALA A 48 -16.16 -17.85 -1.81
CA ALA A 48 -17.31 -16.97 -1.60
C ALA A 48 -17.78 -16.27 -2.89
N SER A 49 -16.87 -16.09 -3.84
CA SER A 49 -17.15 -15.47 -5.14
C SER A 49 -17.45 -16.50 -6.24
N GLY A 50 -17.51 -17.80 -5.92
CA GLY A 50 -17.74 -18.88 -6.87
C GLY A 50 -16.77 -18.88 -8.05
N THR A 51 -15.52 -18.46 -7.82
CA THR A 51 -14.49 -18.23 -8.84
C THR A 51 -13.24 -19.03 -8.50
N SER A 52 -12.48 -19.44 -9.51
CA SER A 52 -11.18 -20.09 -9.36
C SER A 52 -10.02 -19.16 -9.70
N LEU A 53 -8.81 -19.51 -9.26
CA LEU A 53 -7.61 -18.71 -9.56
C LEU A 53 -7.34 -18.58 -11.07
N ASN A 54 -7.69 -19.59 -11.86
CA ASN A 54 -7.51 -19.60 -13.32
C ASN A 54 -8.50 -18.68 -14.07
N GLU A 55 -9.50 -18.14 -13.38
CA GLU A 55 -10.46 -17.19 -13.94
C GLU A 55 -10.13 -15.73 -13.60
N ILE A 56 -9.03 -15.52 -12.87
CA ILE A 56 -8.49 -14.20 -12.56
C ILE A 56 -7.76 -13.66 -13.79
N ASP A 57 -7.91 -12.37 -14.07
CA ASP A 57 -7.27 -11.72 -15.22
C ASP A 57 -5.91 -11.09 -14.84
N ALA A 58 -5.76 -10.65 -13.59
CA ALA A 58 -4.51 -10.10 -13.06
C ALA A 58 -4.42 -10.23 -11.52
N LEU A 59 -3.20 -10.28 -11.00
CA LEU A 59 -2.92 -10.32 -9.57
C LEU A 59 -2.24 -9.02 -9.11
N ALA A 60 -2.92 -8.24 -8.27
CA ALA A 60 -2.36 -7.04 -7.65
C ALA A 60 -1.71 -7.37 -6.30
N PHE A 61 -0.59 -6.74 -5.99
CA PHE A 61 0.12 -6.95 -4.74
C PHE A 61 0.64 -5.63 -4.16
N GLY A 62 0.64 -5.52 -2.83
CA GLY A 62 1.25 -4.40 -2.13
C GLY A 62 2.77 -4.44 -2.29
N ARG A 63 3.34 -3.49 -3.05
CA ARG A 63 4.80 -3.44 -3.32
C ARG A 63 5.61 -2.78 -2.19
N GLY A 64 4.93 -2.30 -1.15
CA GLY A 64 5.51 -1.44 -0.13
C GLY A 64 5.29 0.06 -0.42
N PRO A 65 5.83 0.95 0.43
CA PRO A 65 6.67 0.64 1.59
C PRO A 65 5.92 -0.02 2.76
N GLY A 66 6.65 -0.56 3.73
CA GLY A 66 6.08 -1.26 4.89
C GLY A 66 7.12 -2.10 5.64
N SER A 67 6.63 -3.10 6.37
CA SER A 67 7.45 -4.11 7.03
C SER A 67 8.28 -4.89 6.02
N PHE A 68 9.60 -4.91 6.21
CA PHE A 68 10.56 -5.60 5.33
C PHE A 68 10.17 -7.07 5.07
N THR A 69 9.74 -7.77 6.12
CA THR A 69 9.32 -9.17 6.05
C THR A 69 7.92 -9.28 5.47
N GLY A 70 6.98 -8.42 5.89
CA GLY A 70 5.59 -8.45 5.45
C GLY A 70 5.45 -8.25 3.94
N VAL A 71 6.10 -7.24 3.38
CA VAL A 71 6.08 -6.97 1.93
C VAL A 71 6.61 -8.17 1.14
N ARG A 72 7.71 -8.80 1.58
CA ARG A 72 8.27 -9.98 0.89
C ARG A 72 7.40 -11.22 0.98
N ILE A 73 6.70 -11.43 2.09
CA ILE A 73 5.72 -12.51 2.21
C ILE A 73 4.63 -12.33 1.15
N GLY A 74 4.06 -11.13 1.06
CA GLY A 74 3.01 -10.81 0.10
C GLY A 74 3.48 -11.01 -1.34
N ILE A 75 4.65 -10.48 -1.69
CA ILE A 75 5.22 -10.62 -3.03
C ILE A 75 5.52 -12.09 -3.36
N GLY A 76 6.16 -12.84 -2.46
CA GLY A 76 6.49 -14.25 -2.73
C GLY A 76 5.23 -15.11 -2.95
N ILE A 77 4.17 -14.84 -2.20
CA ILE A 77 2.89 -15.54 -2.35
C ILE A 77 2.16 -15.10 -3.63
N ALA A 78 2.15 -13.80 -3.92
CA ALA A 78 1.65 -13.23 -5.17
C ALA A 78 2.34 -13.88 -6.38
N GLN A 79 3.67 -13.99 -6.35
CA GLN A 79 4.47 -14.63 -7.40
C GLN A 79 4.11 -16.11 -7.57
N GLY A 80 3.99 -16.86 -6.47
CA GLY A 80 3.61 -18.28 -6.53
C GLY A 80 2.22 -18.49 -7.14
N LEU A 81 1.24 -17.68 -6.75
CA LEU A 81 -0.12 -17.72 -7.30
C LEU A 81 -0.13 -17.32 -8.78
N ALA A 82 0.54 -16.22 -9.13
CA ALA A 82 0.60 -15.72 -10.49
C ALA A 82 1.32 -16.68 -11.43
N LEU A 83 2.43 -17.30 -10.99
CA LEU A 83 3.13 -18.32 -11.75
C LEU A 83 2.25 -19.55 -12.01
N GLY A 84 1.52 -20.01 -10.99
CA GLY A 84 0.65 -21.19 -11.08
C GLY A 84 -0.54 -21.02 -12.03
N ALA A 85 -1.04 -19.79 -12.19
CA ALA A 85 -2.19 -19.46 -13.04
C ALA A 85 -1.82 -18.64 -14.30
N ASN A 86 -0.52 -18.42 -14.56
CA ASN A 86 0.00 -17.61 -15.66
C ASN A 86 -0.62 -16.20 -15.73
N LEU A 87 -0.64 -15.51 -14.58
CA LEU A 87 -1.26 -14.20 -14.43
C LEU A 87 -0.23 -13.07 -14.55
N PRO A 88 -0.58 -11.94 -15.21
CA PRO A 88 0.20 -10.72 -15.06
C PRO A 88 0.06 -10.17 -13.64
N MET A 89 1.12 -9.51 -13.16
CA MET A 89 1.16 -8.95 -11.81
C MET A 89 1.15 -7.42 -11.83
N ILE A 90 0.57 -6.81 -10.80
CA ILE A 90 0.45 -5.35 -10.67
C ILE A 90 0.92 -4.92 -9.27
N GLY A 91 2.06 -4.25 -9.20
CA GLY A 91 2.55 -3.67 -7.96
C GLY A 91 1.81 -2.38 -7.62
N VAL A 92 1.19 -2.31 -6.45
CA VAL A 92 0.49 -1.12 -5.96
C VAL A 92 1.18 -0.59 -4.71
N SER A 93 1.42 0.71 -4.66
CA SER A 93 2.01 1.35 -3.48
C SER A 93 1.09 1.20 -2.26
N THR A 94 1.69 0.90 -1.10
CA THR A 94 0.98 0.91 0.18
C THR A 94 0.44 2.30 0.52
N LEU A 95 1.19 3.36 0.23
CA LEU A 95 0.81 4.74 0.54
C LEU A 95 -0.34 5.19 -0.38
N ALA A 96 -0.27 4.86 -1.68
CA ALA A 96 -1.36 5.11 -2.63
C ALA A 96 -2.62 4.33 -2.26
N THR A 97 -2.47 3.09 -1.78
CA THR A 97 -3.59 2.26 -1.30
C THR A 97 -4.32 2.95 -0.15
N MET A 98 -3.60 3.54 0.82
CA MET A 98 -4.25 4.29 1.90
C MET A 98 -4.90 5.59 1.42
N ALA A 99 -4.31 6.27 0.44
CA ALA A 99 -4.92 7.44 -0.19
C ALA A 99 -6.25 7.09 -0.88
N GLN A 100 -6.29 5.98 -1.60
CA GLN A 100 -7.51 5.44 -2.20
C GLN A 100 -8.56 5.06 -1.13
N GLY A 101 -8.13 4.52 0.01
CA GLY A 101 -9.02 4.27 1.16
C GLY A 101 -9.63 5.55 1.74
N ALA A 102 -8.84 6.62 1.88
CA ALA A 102 -9.36 7.92 2.31
C ALA A 102 -10.40 8.47 1.33
N TRP A 103 -10.15 8.38 0.02
CA TRP A 103 -11.16 8.74 -0.98
C TRP A 103 -12.45 7.93 -0.81
N ARG A 104 -12.35 6.61 -0.66
CA ARG A 104 -13.51 5.73 -0.50
C ARG A 104 -14.36 6.08 0.74
N LYS A 105 -13.71 6.41 1.86
CA LYS A 105 -14.40 6.70 3.12
C LYS A 105 -14.90 8.14 3.25
N THR A 106 -14.11 9.10 2.79
CA THR A 106 -14.31 10.53 3.09
C THR A 106 -14.49 11.40 1.84
N GLY A 107 -14.19 10.88 0.64
CA GLY A 107 -14.16 11.67 -0.59
C GLY A 107 -12.92 12.58 -0.71
N ALA A 108 -11.90 12.40 0.14
CA ALA A 108 -10.67 13.19 0.07
C ALA A 108 -9.91 12.97 -1.25
N THR A 109 -9.59 14.05 -1.96
CA THR A 109 -8.82 14.03 -3.22
C THR A 109 -7.38 14.48 -3.04
N ARG A 110 -6.99 14.97 -1.85
CA ARG A 110 -5.63 15.36 -1.49
C ARG A 110 -5.29 14.66 -0.19
N VAL A 111 -4.30 13.77 -0.21
CA VAL A 111 -3.99 12.89 0.92
C VAL A 111 -2.50 12.91 1.23
N LEU A 112 -2.16 13.06 2.51
CA LEU A 112 -0.82 12.93 3.04
C LEU A 112 -0.72 11.57 3.74
N ALA A 113 -0.06 10.63 3.09
CA ALA A 113 0.12 9.27 3.59
C ALA A 113 1.42 9.17 4.37
N ALA A 114 1.31 8.74 5.64
CA ALA A 114 2.44 8.57 6.53
C ALA A 114 2.39 7.22 7.25
N ILE A 115 3.42 6.40 7.14
CA ILE A 115 3.59 5.16 7.92
C ILE A 115 4.81 5.31 8.81
N ASP A 116 4.72 4.89 10.07
CA ASP A 116 5.91 4.77 10.92
C ASP A 116 6.91 3.77 10.31
N ALA A 117 8.05 4.28 9.82
CA ALA A 117 9.09 3.46 9.21
C ALA A 117 10.04 2.84 10.25
N ARG A 118 9.78 3.07 11.55
CA ARG A 118 10.67 2.78 12.67
C ARG A 118 11.97 3.59 12.55
N MET A 119 12.90 3.38 13.49
CA MET A 119 14.23 4.00 13.48
C MET A 119 14.22 5.53 13.40
N GLY A 120 13.15 6.17 13.90
CA GLY A 120 13.02 7.63 13.87
C GLY A 120 12.64 8.21 12.51
N GLU A 121 12.05 7.42 11.62
CA GLU A 121 11.71 7.82 10.25
C GLU A 121 10.24 7.52 9.91
N VAL A 122 9.76 8.15 8.85
CA VAL A 122 8.39 8.09 8.35
C VAL A 122 8.45 7.77 6.86
N TYR A 123 7.71 6.75 6.42
CA TYR A 123 7.41 6.60 4.99
C TYR A 123 6.33 7.62 4.64
N TRP A 124 6.62 8.45 3.66
CA TRP A 124 5.85 9.66 3.35
C TRP A 124 5.50 9.71 1.87
N ALA A 125 4.30 10.19 1.55
CA ALA A 125 3.92 10.60 0.21
C ALA A 125 2.75 11.59 0.23
N GLU A 126 2.68 12.39 -0.84
CA GLU A 126 1.70 13.43 -1.09
C GLU A 126 0.89 13.05 -2.33
N TYR A 127 -0.35 12.62 -2.14
CA TYR A 127 -1.21 12.13 -3.22
C TYR A 127 -2.30 13.12 -3.59
N GLN A 128 -2.50 13.32 -4.89
CA GLN A 128 -3.61 14.12 -5.43
C GLN A 128 -4.37 13.33 -6.49
N ARG A 129 -5.69 13.30 -6.36
CA ARG A 129 -6.58 12.56 -7.26
C ARG A 129 -7.17 13.50 -8.29
N ASP A 130 -7.00 13.18 -9.56
CA ASP A 130 -7.62 13.93 -10.65
C ASP A 130 -9.12 13.61 -10.83
N ALA A 131 -9.76 14.29 -11.78
CA ALA A 131 -11.18 14.10 -12.09
C ALA A 131 -11.49 12.73 -12.71
N GLN A 132 -10.51 12.09 -13.34
CA GLN A 132 -10.60 10.74 -13.92
C GLN A 132 -10.40 9.66 -12.86
N GLY A 133 -9.92 10.06 -11.70
CA GLY A 133 -9.68 9.21 -10.55
C GLY A 133 -8.33 8.54 -10.51
N VAL A 134 -7.37 9.09 -11.23
CA VAL A 134 -5.97 8.68 -11.17
C VAL A 134 -5.28 9.46 -10.05
N TRP A 135 -4.50 8.74 -9.25
CA TRP A 135 -3.65 9.33 -8.23
C TRP A 135 -2.31 9.74 -8.82
N GLN A 136 -1.91 10.99 -8.54
CA GLN A 136 -0.59 11.54 -8.83
C GLN A 136 0.19 11.69 -7.52
N GLY A 137 1.53 11.71 -7.60
CA GLY A 137 2.39 11.92 -6.44
C GLY A 137 3.21 10.70 -6.00
N GLU A 138 3.23 9.61 -6.77
CA GLU A 138 4.09 8.45 -6.50
C GLU A 138 5.59 8.84 -6.46
N GLU A 139 5.98 9.87 -7.21
CA GLU A 139 7.33 10.45 -7.20
C GLU A 139 7.72 11.14 -5.88
N THR A 140 6.74 11.39 -5.00
CA THR A 140 6.98 11.97 -3.67
C THR A 140 7.27 10.92 -2.61
N GLU A 141 7.14 9.63 -2.93
CA GLU A 141 7.41 8.53 -2.01
C GLU A 141 8.84 8.59 -1.49
N ALA A 142 8.98 8.72 -0.17
CA ALA A 142 10.27 8.79 0.49
C ALA A 142 10.23 8.17 1.89
N VAL A 143 11.41 7.80 2.41
CA VAL A 143 11.60 7.63 3.85
C VAL A 143 12.29 8.89 4.38
N LEU A 144 11.63 9.58 5.31
CA LEU A 144 12.06 10.89 5.79
C LEU A 144 12.18 10.88 7.31
N LYS A 145 13.08 11.69 7.84
CA LYS A 145 13.01 12.07 9.26
C LYS A 145 11.86 13.05 9.47
N PRO A 146 11.25 13.10 10.68
CA PRO A 146 10.17 14.02 10.99
C PRO A 146 10.43 15.47 10.60
N GLU A 147 11.66 15.98 10.78
CA GLU A 147 12.00 17.36 10.46
C GLU A 147 11.89 17.64 8.95
N ARG A 148 12.24 16.65 8.12
CA ARG A 148 12.10 16.74 6.66
C ARG A 148 10.65 16.63 6.20
N VAL A 149 9.80 15.94 6.97
CA VAL A 149 8.35 15.95 6.72
C VAL A 149 7.80 17.35 6.99
N SER A 150 8.21 18.02 8.07
CA SER A 150 7.80 19.40 8.33
C SER A 150 8.22 20.36 7.20
N GLU A 151 9.45 20.24 6.67
CA GLU A 151 9.90 20.99 5.49
C GLU A 151 9.01 20.74 4.25
N ARG A 152 8.54 19.50 4.04
CA ARG A 152 7.59 19.18 2.96
C ARG A 152 6.24 19.87 3.18
N LEU A 153 5.71 19.80 4.39
CA LEU A 153 4.42 20.41 4.76
C LEU A 153 4.40 21.93 4.54
N GLU A 154 5.52 22.62 4.78
CA GLU A 154 5.64 24.07 4.53
C GLU A 154 5.54 24.44 3.04
N GLN A 155 5.84 23.51 2.13
CA GLN A 155 5.74 23.72 0.69
C GLN A 155 4.32 23.50 0.14
N LEU A 156 3.43 22.97 0.97
CA LEU A 156 2.05 22.66 0.60
C LEU A 156 1.11 23.79 1.03
N SER A 157 -0.09 23.78 0.46
CA SER A 157 -1.16 24.70 0.84
C SER A 157 -2.54 24.03 0.79
N GLY A 158 -3.52 24.64 1.46
CA GLY A 158 -4.91 24.23 1.44
C GLY A 158 -5.24 23.05 2.36
N GLU A 159 -6.27 22.29 1.97
CA GLU A 159 -6.84 21.20 2.76
C GLU A 159 -6.30 19.84 2.31
N TRP A 160 -5.99 18.98 3.28
CA TRP A 160 -5.46 17.63 3.07
C TRP A 160 -6.04 16.65 4.08
N ALA A 161 -6.33 15.43 3.64
CA ALA A 161 -6.61 14.32 4.55
C ALA A 161 -5.30 13.64 4.99
N THR A 162 -5.23 13.16 6.22
CA THR A 162 -4.09 12.42 6.76
C THR A 162 -4.44 10.94 6.91
N VAL A 163 -3.54 10.06 6.48
CA VAL A 163 -3.71 8.60 6.59
C VAL A 163 -2.43 7.91 7.04
N GLY A 164 -2.61 6.77 7.69
CA GLY A 164 -1.53 5.89 8.13
C GLY A 164 -1.03 6.16 9.55
N THR A 165 -0.28 5.19 10.08
CA THR A 165 0.21 5.18 11.47
C THR A 165 1.22 6.28 11.79
N GLY A 166 1.86 6.89 10.78
CA GLY A 166 2.87 7.93 10.98
C GLY A 166 2.33 9.15 11.72
N TRP A 167 1.08 9.52 11.47
CA TRP A 167 0.42 10.65 12.14
C TRP A 167 0.18 10.41 13.64
N SER A 168 -0.16 9.17 14.02
CA SER A 168 -0.30 8.79 15.43
C SER A 168 1.04 8.61 16.13
N ALA A 169 2.05 8.10 15.42
CA ALA A 169 3.40 7.89 15.97
C ALA A 169 4.16 9.20 16.20
N TRP A 170 3.86 10.22 15.39
CA TRP A 170 4.53 11.52 15.41
C TRP A 170 3.51 12.67 15.43
N PRO A 171 2.84 12.91 16.57
CA PRO A 171 1.75 13.89 16.66
C PRO A 171 2.20 15.35 16.39
N ASP A 172 3.49 15.63 16.55
CA ASP A 172 4.06 16.96 16.30
C ASP A 172 4.43 17.20 14.81
N LEU A 173 4.26 16.24 13.89
CA LEU A 173 4.65 16.39 12.47
C LEU A 173 4.10 17.65 11.81
N ALA A 174 2.81 17.92 12.05
CA ALA A 174 2.08 19.05 11.47
C ALA A 174 2.09 20.30 12.35
N LYS A 175 2.83 20.30 13.47
CA LYS A 175 2.82 21.42 14.40
C LYS A 175 3.39 22.67 13.71
N GLY A 176 2.57 23.72 13.64
CA GLY A 176 2.96 24.97 13.00
C GLY A 176 2.86 24.96 11.47
N CYS A 177 2.40 23.89 10.83
CA CYS A 177 2.12 23.93 9.40
C CYS A 177 0.86 24.78 9.11
N GLY A 178 0.84 25.46 7.96
CA GLY A 178 -0.28 26.30 7.53
C GLY A 178 -1.44 25.54 6.88
N LEU A 179 -1.42 24.21 6.92
CA LEU A 179 -2.41 23.36 6.28
C LEU A 179 -3.64 23.18 7.16
N THR A 180 -4.78 22.95 6.52
CA THR A 180 -5.96 22.42 7.21
C THR A 180 -5.97 20.91 7.01
N LEU A 181 -5.85 20.18 8.11
CA LEU A 181 -5.75 18.72 8.10
C LEU A 181 -7.04 18.09 8.61
N HIS A 182 -7.49 17.05 7.91
CA HIS A 182 -8.65 16.25 8.28
C HIS A 182 -8.25 14.78 8.41
N ASP A 183 -8.93 14.04 9.28
CA ASP A 183 -8.72 12.59 9.37
C ASP A 183 -9.28 11.89 8.14
N GLY A 184 -8.44 11.11 7.44
CA GLY A 184 -8.85 10.30 6.29
C GLY A 184 -9.49 8.96 6.68
N GLU A 185 -9.64 8.66 7.98
CA GLU A 185 -10.24 7.44 8.54
C GLU A 185 -9.53 6.14 8.12
N VAL A 186 -8.25 6.21 7.77
CA VAL A 186 -7.44 5.07 7.33
C VAL A 186 -6.12 5.04 8.09
N SER A 187 -5.90 3.98 8.87
CA SER A 187 -4.64 3.76 9.58
C SER A 187 -3.72 2.75 8.89
N LEU A 188 -4.27 1.80 8.13
CA LEU A 188 -3.55 0.69 7.49
C LEU A 188 -4.10 0.46 6.07
N PRO A 189 -3.28 -0.04 5.13
CA PRO A 189 -3.71 -0.38 3.78
C PRO A 189 -4.72 -1.54 3.78
N ALA A 190 -5.68 -1.52 2.86
CA ALA A 190 -6.61 -2.62 2.63
C ALA A 190 -6.61 -3.00 1.15
N ALA A 191 -6.59 -4.29 0.85
CA ALA A 191 -6.50 -4.81 -0.52
C ALA A 191 -7.67 -4.34 -1.42
N GLU A 192 -8.84 -4.02 -0.85
CA GLU A 192 -9.96 -3.46 -1.62
C GLU A 192 -9.63 -2.11 -2.28
N ASP A 193 -8.78 -1.33 -1.62
CA ASP A 193 -8.34 -0.02 -2.11
C ASP A 193 -7.22 -0.13 -3.15
N MET A 194 -6.63 -1.31 -3.32
CA MET A 194 -5.72 -1.56 -4.44
C MET A 194 -6.47 -1.77 -5.76
N LEU A 195 -7.71 -2.27 -5.70
CA LEU A 195 -8.45 -2.72 -6.88
C LEU A 195 -8.72 -1.60 -7.91
N PRO A 196 -9.13 -0.37 -7.52
CA PRO A 196 -9.28 0.73 -8.48
C PRO A 196 -7.97 1.11 -9.17
N ILE A 197 -6.87 1.18 -8.40
CA ILE A 197 -5.54 1.51 -8.93
C ILE A 197 -5.07 0.39 -9.88
N ALA A 198 -5.21 -0.87 -9.47
CA ALA A 198 -4.83 -2.02 -10.26
C ALA A 198 -5.65 -2.12 -11.56
N SER A 199 -6.94 -1.83 -11.51
CA SER A 199 -7.80 -1.77 -12.70
C SER A 199 -7.31 -0.73 -13.71
N GLN A 200 -6.91 0.45 -13.25
CA GLN A 200 -6.37 1.51 -14.13
C GLN A 200 -5.04 1.07 -14.75
N LYS A 201 -4.13 0.52 -13.94
CA LYS A 201 -2.83 0.00 -14.42
C LYS A 201 -3.01 -1.13 -15.42
N LEU A 202 -3.92 -2.06 -15.18
CA LEU A 202 -4.23 -3.15 -16.12
C LEU A 202 -4.75 -2.61 -17.45
N ALA A 203 -5.68 -1.64 -17.42
CA ALA A 203 -6.21 -1.01 -18.63
C ALA A 203 -5.14 -0.24 -19.42
N ALA A 204 -4.13 0.31 -18.74
CA ALA A 204 -2.98 0.97 -19.34
C ALA A 204 -1.87 -0.01 -19.81
N GLY A 205 -2.01 -1.31 -19.52
CA GLY A 205 -0.97 -2.31 -19.80
C GLY A 205 0.24 -2.24 -18.86
N GLU A 206 0.13 -1.50 -17.75
CA GLU A 206 1.16 -1.37 -16.71
C GLU A 206 1.17 -2.59 -15.79
N THR A 207 1.60 -3.72 -16.34
CA THR A 207 1.78 -4.98 -15.62
C THR A 207 3.24 -5.40 -15.65
N VAL A 208 3.64 -6.23 -14.69
CA VAL A 208 4.96 -6.86 -14.64
C VAL A 208 4.82 -8.37 -14.76
N VAL A 209 5.82 -8.98 -15.37
CA VAL A 209 6.02 -10.44 -15.31
C VAL A 209 6.45 -10.85 -13.90
N VAL A 210 6.20 -12.10 -13.54
CA VAL A 210 6.37 -12.63 -12.19
C VAL A 210 7.80 -12.40 -11.66
N GLU A 211 8.80 -12.62 -12.51
CA GLU A 211 10.23 -12.45 -12.20
C GLU A 211 10.65 -11.01 -11.92
N HIS A 212 9.86 -10.02 -12.35
CA HIS A 212 10.11 -8.59 -12.11
C HIS A 212 9.21 -7.99 -11.02
N ALA A 213 8.39 -8.81 -10.35
CA ALA A 213 7.62 -8.37 -9.20
C ALA A 213 8.55 -8.19 -7.98
N GLU A 214 8.96 -6.94 -7.74
CA GLU A 214 9.91 -6.59 -6.69
C GLU A 214 9.32 -5.59 -5.69
N PRO A 215 9.76 -5.61 -4.42
CA PRO A 215 9.42 -4.59 -3.45
C PRO A 215 10.11 -3.26 -3.77
N VAL A 216 9.47 -2.16 -3.40
CA VAL A 216 10.10 -0.84 -3.44
C VAL A 216 10.90 -0.59 -2.16
N TYR A 217 12.20 -0.35 -2.31
CA TYR A 217 13.08 0.08 -1.23
C TYR A 217 13.25 1.60 -1.26
N LEU A 218 12.58 2.32 -0.34
CA LEU A 218 12.75 3.77 -0.22
C LEU A 218 13.99 4.17 0.60
N ARG A 219 14.55 3.23 1.37
CA ARG A 219 15.74 3.45 2.19
C ARG A 219 16.99 3.10 1.40
N ASN A 220 17.58 4.11 0.75
CA ASN A 220 18.82 3.94 -0.03
C ASN A 220 20.08 3.82 0.84
N GLU A 221 20.06 4.35 2.07
CA GLU A 221 21.17 4.25 3.02
C GLU A 221 20.80 3.32 4.18
N VAL A 222 21.18 2.04 4.08
CA VAL A 222 21.26 1.20 5.28
C VAL A 222 22.50 1.65 6.02
N ALA A 223 22.33 2.39 7.12
CA ALA A 223 23.42 2.77 8.01
C ALA A 223 24.06 1.53 8.65
N TRP A 224 24.92 0.84 7.90
CA TRP A 224 25.77 -0.23 8.40
C TRP A 224 26.88 0.42 9.24
N LYS A 225 26.57 0.79 10.48
CA LYS A 225 27.63 1.02 11.47
C LYS A 225 28.14 -0.36 11.90
N LYS A 226 29.36 -0.72 11.49
CA LYS A 226 30.09 -1.84 12.08
C LYS A 226 30.01 -1.70 13.60
N LEU A 227 29.57 -2.77 14.28
CA LEU A 227 29.72 -2.86 15.74
C LEU A 227 31.21 -2.66 16.06
N PRO A 228 31.56 -1.73 16.96
CA PRO A 228 32.95 -1.59 17.36
C PRO A 228 33.40 -2.90 18.03
N GLY A 229 34.43 -3.53 17.46
CA GLY A 229 35.14 -4.64 18.12
C GLY A 229 34.93 -6.06 17.58
N LYS A 230 34.55 -6.27 16.31
CA LYS A 230 34.74 -7.58 15.66
C LYS A 230 35.38 -7.42 14.28
N GLU A 231 36.67 -7.75 14.20
CA GLU A 231 37.37 -8.08 12.94
C GLU A 231 36.88 -9.42 12.39
#